data_AF-B9Y5J7-F1
#
_entry.id   AF-B9Y5J7-F1
#
_cell.length_a   1.000
_cell.length_b   1.000
_cell.length_c   1.000
_cell.angle_alpha   90.00
_cell.angle_beta   90.00
_cell.angle_gamma   90.00
#
_symmetry.space_group_name_H-M   'P 1'
#
loop_
_entity.id
_entity.type
_entity.pdbx_description
1 polymer ?
#
loop_
_entity_poly.entity_id
_entity_poly.type
_entity_poly.pdbx_seq_one_letter_code
_entity_poly.pdbx_strand_id
1 'polypeptide(L)'
;LGEYYGCAEWAVREIYAAYLGWFDGNPTHLHPLAPHIRSQKMLELMGGKDRTEAAARMAFEKHEDQWCLELCDLCYEAEPDAAILRLKAAALDRLAEEETSANGRHYYKACAKELRKTAGLD
;
A
#
# COMPACT_ATOMS: atom_id res chain seq x y z
N LEU A 1 17.12 -15.92 17.80
CA LEU A 1 15.89 -16.14 17.01
C LEU A 1 15.68 -14.89 16.16
N GLY A 2 15.43 -15.03 14.85
CA GLY A 2 15.26 -13.91 13.92
C GLY A 2 13.93 -14.03 13.16
N GLU A 3 13.47 -12.93 12.59
CA GLU A 3 12.15 -12.78 11.94
C GLU A 3 12.15 -13.26 10.48
N TYR A 4 12.51 -14.53 10.27
CA TYR A 4 12.69 -15.07 8.91
C TYR A 4 11.40 -15.60 8.26
N TYR A 5 10.34 -15.81 9.06
CA TYR A 5 9.05 -16.33 8.58
C TYR A 5 7.88 -15.44 8.99
N GLY A 6 7.78 -15.12 10.28
CA GLY A 6 6.85 -14.14 10.81
C GLY A 6 7.59 -12.96 11.42
N CYS A 7 6.90 -11.84 11.52
CA CYS A 7 7.39 -10.64 12.21
C CYS A 7 6.62 -10.48 13.53
N ALA A 8 7.31 -10.09 14.60
CA ALA A 8 6.71 -9.89 15.91
C ALA A 8 5.59 -8.85 15.85
N GLU A 9 5.76 -7.80 15.04
CA GLU A 9 4.72 -6.79 14.81
C GLU A 9 3.41 -7.39 14.29
N TRP A 10 3.48 -8.28 13.29
CA TRP A 10 2.29 -8.92 12.72
C TRP A 10 1.64 -9.85 13.73
N ALA A 11 2.44 -10.64 14.44
CA ALA A 11 1.95 -11.55 15.47
C ALA A 11 1.22 -10.80 16.60
N VAL A 12 1.74 -9.65 17.04
CA VAL A 12 1.08 -8.82 18.05
C VAL A 12 -0.28 -8.30 17.55
N ARG A 13 -0.35 -7.84 16.30
CA ARG A 13 -1.60 -7.39 15.67
C ARG A 13 -2.60 -8.54 15.53
N GLU A 14 -2.15 -9.72 15.12
CA GLU A 14 -2.99 -10.92 14.99
C GLU A 14 -3.53 -11.38 16.34
N ILE A 15 -2.70 -11.38 17.40
CA ILE A 15 -3.16 -11.71 18.76
C ILE A 15 -4.22 -10.70 19.20
N TYR A 16 -3.99 -9.39 19.03
CA TYR A 16 -4.99 -8.39 19.37
C TYR A 16 -6.32 -8.65 18.65
N ALA A 17 -6.27 -8.89 17.33
CA ALA A 17 -7.45 -9.16 16.53
C ALA A 17 -8.15 -10.48 16.92
N ALA A 18 -7.40 -11.51 17.35
CA ALA A 18 -7.96 -12.77 17.80
C ALA A 18 -8.78 -12.63 19.10
N TYR A 19 -8.41 -11.72 19.99
CA TYR A 19 -9.11 -11.50 21.26
C TYR A 19 -10.22 -10.44 21.17
N LEU A 20 -9.98 -9.35 20.43
CA LEU A 20 -10.85 -8.17 20.42
C LEU A 20 -11.61 -7.98 19.11
N GLY A 21 -11.24 -8.72 18.07
CA GLY A 21 -11.82 -8.61 16.74
C GLY A 21 -11.18 -7.52 15.89
N TRP A 22 -11.84 -7.21 14.78
CA TRP A 22 -11.37 -6.26 13.76
C TRP A 22 -11.52 -4.79 14.16
N PHE A 23 -12.39 -4.48 15.12
CA PHE A 23 -12.73 -3.12 15.50
C PHE A 23 -11.72 -2.55 16.51
N ASP A 24 -11.18 -1.37 16.19
CA ASP A 24 -10.10 -0.73 16.96
C ASP A 24 -10.60 0.24 18.05
N GLY A 25 -11.91 0.39 18.20
CA GLY A 25 -12.52 1.32 19.16
C GLY A 25 -12.81 2.71 18.58
N ASN A 26 -12.33 3.04 17.38
CA ASN A 26 -12.67 4.31 16.73
C ASN A 26 -13.99 4.16 15.93
N PRO A 27 -15.08 4.86 16.32
CA PRO A 27 -16.37 4.70 15.67
C PRO A 27 -16.36 5.06 14.17
N THR A 28 -15.39 5.84 13.71
CA THR A 28 -15.22 6.17 12.28
C THR A 28 -14.93 4.92 11.43
N HIS A 29 -14.33 3.89 12.02
CA HIS A 29 -13.99 2.65 11.33
C HIS A 29 -15.11 1.60 11.37
N LEU A 30 -16.24 1.87 12.04
CA LEU A 30 -17.35 0.91 12.12
C LEU A 30 -18.04 0.73 10.75
N HIS A 31 -18.26 1.83 10.05
CA HIS A 31 -18.87 1.88 8.72
C HIS A 31 -18.14 2.93 7.86
N PRO A 32 -16.89 2.65 7.44
CA PRO A 32 -16.12 3.61 6.67
C PRO A 32 -16.76 3.84 5.30
N LEU A 33 -16.44 4.97 4.68
CA LEU A 33 -16.77 5.21 3.28
C LEU A 33 -16.18 4.10 2.39
N ALA A 34 -16.87 3.78 1.30
CA ALA A 34 -16.32 2.92 0.27
C ALA A 34 -14.96 3.49 -0.22
N PRO A 35 -13.93 2.65 -0.45
CA PRO A 35 -12.59 3.10 -0.81
C PRO A 35 -12.56 4.11 -1.96
N HIS A 36 -13.23 3.84 -3.08
CA HIS A 36 -13.31 4.76 -4.22
C HIS A 36 -13.86 6.15 -3.86
N ILE A 37 -14.91 6.24 -3.03
CA ILE A 37 -15.51 7.52 -2.60
C ILE A 37 -14.51 8.28 -1.72
N ARG A 38 -13.86 7.59 -0.80
CA ARG A 38 -12.85 8.18 0.08
C ARG A 38 -11.68 8.71 -0.75
N SER A 39 -11.16 7.92 -1.69
CA SER A 39 -10.05 8.30 -2.55
C SER A 39 -10.36 9.51 -3.40
N GLN A 40 -11.54 9.57 -4.05
CA GLN A 40 -11.97 10.75 -4.81
C GLN A 40 -11.97 12.02 -3.95
N LYS A 41 -12.57 11.97 -2.76
CA LYS A 41 -12.60 13.11 -1.82
C LYS A 41 -11.20 13.54 -1.36
N MET A 42 -10.30 12.57 -1.11
CA MET A 42 -8.92 12.88 -0.72
C MET A 42 -8.17 13.54 -1.86
N LEU A 43 -8.29 13.04 -3.10
CA LEU A 43 -7.65 13.64 -4.26
C LEU A 43 -8.15 15.06 -4.51
N GLU A 44 -9.45 15.33 -4.39
CA GLU A 44 -10.01 16.69 -4.49
C GLU A 44 -9.34 17.64 -3.49
N LEU A 45 -9.17 17.21 -2.23
CA LEU A 45 -8.49 17.99 -1.19
C LEU A 45 -7.00 18.18 -1.45
N MET A 46 -6.34 17.18 -2.05
CA MET A 46 -4.91 17.19 -2.36
C MET A 46 -4.55 17.97 -3.63
N GLY A 47 -5.54 18.49 -4.34
CA GLY A 47 -5.36 19.26 -5.58
C GLY A 47 -5.34 18.41 -6.85
N GLY A 48 -6.01 17.26 -6.82
CA GLY A 48 -6.23 16.38 -7.97
C GLY A 48 -5.30 15.17 -8.03
N LYS A 49 -5.62 14.25 -8.95
CA LYS A 49 -4.85 13.03 -9.23
C LYS A 49 -3.43 13.35 -9.63
N ASP A 50 -3.22 14.17 -10.66
CA ASP A 50 -1.89 14.52 -11.19
C ASP A 50 -0.91 15.04 -10.11
N ARG A 51 -1.41 15.90 -9.22
CA ARG A 51 -0.61 16.43 -8.10
C ARG A 51 -0.25 15.34 -7.09
N THR A 52 -1.17 14.42 -6.84
CA THR A 52 -0.95 13.29 -5.94
C THR A 52 0.01 12.27 -6.56
N GLU A 53 -0.07 12.02 -7.88
CA GLU A 53 0.91 11.17 -8.57
C GLU A 53 2.31 11.77 -8.56
N ALA A 54 2.43 13.09 -8.75
CA ALA A 54 3.71 13.78 -8.62
C ALA A 54 4.27 13.63 -7.20
N ALA A 55 3.42 13.77 -6.17
CA ALA A 55 3.82 13.53 -4.78
C ALA A 55 4.24 12.08 -4.53
N ALA A 56 3.57 11.09 -5.13
CA ALA A 56 3.95 9.68 -5.05
C ALA A 56 5.33 9.43 -5.66
N ARG A 57 5.62 10.02 -6.82
CA ARG A 57 6.95 9.96 -7.45
C ARG A 57 8.02 10.59 -6.57
N MET A 58 7.73 11.74 -5.96
CA MET A 58 8.65 12.38 -5.02
C MET A 58 8.88 11.55 -3.75
N ALA A 59 7.84 10.91 -3.21
CA ALA A 59 7.98 10.00 -2.05
C ALA A 59 8.90 8.82 -2.40
N PHE A 60 8.71 8.24 -3.58
CA PHE A 60 9.61 7.20 -4.10
C PHE A 60 11.06 7.70 -4.24
N GLU A 61 11.29 8.88 -4.84
CA GLU A 61 12.63 9.45 -4.96
C GLU A 61 13.30 9.70 -3.59
N LYS A 62 12.52 9.97 -2.55
CA LYS A 62 12.99 10.18 -1.18
C LYS A 62 13.15 8.89 -0.36
N HIS A 63 12.91 7.72 -0.94
CA HIS A 63 12.88 6.43 -0.22
C HIS A 63 11.79 6.36 0.86
N GLU A 64 10.70 7.11 0.70
CA GLU A 64 9.50 7.01 1.52
C GLU A 64 8.55 5.96 0.89
N ASP A 65 9.04 4.74 0.70
CA ASP A 65 8.39 3.75 -0.18
C ASP A 65 6.99 3.34 0.31
N GLN A 66 6.81 3.17 1.63
CA GLN A 66 5.49 2.90 2.21
C GLN A 66 4.50 4.06 1.95
N TRP A 67 4.95 5.31 2.02
CA TRP A 67 4.13 6.46 1.71
C TRP A 67 3.81 6.57 0.21
N CYS A 68 4.77 6.24 -0.64
CA CYS A 68 4.54 6.10 -2.08
C CYS A 68 3.42 5.08 -2.38
N LEU A 69 3.40 3.92 -1.69
CA LEU A 69 2.35 2.92 -1.87
C LEU A 69 0.97 3.47 -1.49
N GLU A 70 0.85 4.16 -0.35
CA GLU A 70 -0.41 4.75 0.10
C GLU A 70 -0.96 5.80 -0.88
N LEU A 71 -0.08 6.63 -1.44
CA LEU A 71 -0.45 7.60 -2.47
C LEU A 71 -0.86 6.91 -3.78
N CYS A 72 -0.15 5.85 -4.19
CA CYS A 72 -0.52 5.05 -5.34
C CYS A 72 -1.92 4.42 -5.16
N ASP A 73 -2.25 3.95 -3.95
CA ASP A 73 -3.56 3.38 -3.65
C ASP A 73 -4.69 4.40 -3.76
N LEU A 74 -4.49 5.62 -3.25
CA LEU A 74 -5.46 6.70 -3.44
C LEU A 74 -5.72 6.98 -4.93
N CYS A 75 -4.66 7.07 -5.73
CA CYS A 75 -4.79 7.30 -7.18
C CYS A 75 -5.48 6.12 -7.88
N TYR A 76 -5.10 4.88 -7.57
CA TYR A 76 -5.63 3.67 -8.18
C TYR A 76 -7.12 3.46 -7.87
N GLU A 77 -7.53 3.62 -6.61
CA GLU A 77 -8.92 3.47 -6.17
C GLU A 77 -9.84 4.55 -6.76
N ALA A 78 -9.32 5.74 -7.07
CA ALA A 78 -10.09 6.78 -7.72
C ALA A 78 -10.21 6.54 -9.24
N GLU A 79 -9.09 6.22 -9.90
CA GLU A 79 -9.04 5.93 -11.33
C GLU A 79 -7.77 5.12 -11.68
N PRO A 80 -7.90 3.85 -12.09
CA PRO A 80 -6.77 3.01 -12.44
C PRO A 80 -5.93 3.58 -13.58
N ASP A 81 -4.60 3.59 -13.40
CA ASP A 81 -3.64 4.01 -14.41
C ASP A 81 -2.40 3.10 -14.41
N ALA A 82 -1.90 2.79 -15.61
CA ALA A 82 -0.72 1.97 -15.81
C ALA A 82 0.55 2.61 -15.23
N ALA A 83 0.71 3.94 -15.25
CA ALA A 83 1.90 4.57 -14.68
C ALA A 83 1.91 4.45 -13.14
N ILE A 84 0.76 4.59 -12.49
CA ILE A 84 0.63 4.38 -11.04
C ILE A 84 0.88 2.93 -10.65
N LEU A 85 0.36 1.95 -11.41
CA LEU A 85 0.62 0.54 -11.16
C LEU A 85 2.12 0.21 -11.24
N ARG A 86 2.84 0.82 -12.19
CA ARG A 86 4.29 0.66 -12.34
C ARG A 86 5.07 1.26 -11.18
N LEU A 87 4.69 2.46 -10.74
CA LEU A 87 5.29 3.12 -9.59
C LEU A 87 5.08 2.29 -8.31
N LYS A 88 3.85 1.80 -8.11
CA LYS A 88 3.51 0.92 -6.98
C LYS A 88 4.34 -0.36 -6.99
N ALA A 89 4.50 -1.00 -8.15
CA ALA A 89 5.34 -2.20 -8.29
C ALA A 89 6.81 -1.92 -7.95
N ALA A 90 7.35 -0.76 -8.33
CA ALA A 90 8.73 -0.38 -8.01
C ALA A 90 8.93 -0.14 -6.50
N ALA A 91 7.99 0.53 -5.84
CA ALA A 91 8.02 0.74 -4.38
C ALA A 91 7.91 -0.59 -3.60
N LEU A 92 7.08 -1.52 -4.06
CA LEU A 92 6.98 -2.86 -3.47
C LEU A 92 8.31 -3.63 -3.55
N ASP A 93 9.04 -3.52 -4.66
CA ASP A 93 10.34 -4.20 -4.80
C ASP A 93 11.38 -3.65 -3.81
N ARG A 94 11.40 -2.33 -3.55
CA ARG A 94 12.29 -1.75 -2.54
C ARG A 94 11.96 -2.22 -1.13
N LEU A 95 10.67 -2.22 -0.75
CA LEU A 95 10.27 -2.77 0.54
C LEU A 95 10.61 -4.27 0.65
N ALA A 96 10.56 -5.01 -0.46
CA ALA A 96 10.97 -6.41 -0.50
C ALA A 96 12.48 -6.60 -0.26
N GLU A 97 13.33 -5.63 -0.60
CA GLU A 97 14.76 -5.66 -0.32
C GLU A 97 15.05 -5.46 1.18
N GLU A 98 14.23 -4.66 1.86
CA GLU A 98 14.35 -4.37 3.29
C GLU A 98 13.67 -5.43 4.17
N GLU A 99 12.73 -6.18 3.62
CA GLU A 99 11.96 -7.19 4.36
C GLU A 99 12.78 -8.45 4.68
N THR A 100 12.90 -8.72 5.98
CA THR A 100 13.65 -9.85 6.53
C THR A 100 12.85 -11.15 6.47
N SER A 101 11.52 -11.06 6.63
CA SER A 101 10.60 -12.19 6.52
C SER A 101 10.53 -12.69 5.08
N ALA A 102 10.84 -13.97 4.88
CA ALA A 102 10.71 -14.60 3.57
C ALA A 102 9.28 -14.51 3.02
N ASN A 103 8.28 -14.55 3.90
CA ASN A 103 6.88 -14.45 3.52
C ASN A 103 6.53 -13.03 3.06
N GLY A 104 6.88 -12.01 3.85
CA GLY A 104 6.64 -10.60 3.48
C GLY A 104 7.34 -10.24 2.18
N ARG A 105 8.62 -10.59 2.06
CA ARG A 105 9.42 -10.33 0.87
C ARG A 105 8.83 -10.97 -0.39
N HIS A 106 8.43 -12.24 -0.31
CA HIS A 106 7.81 -12.90 -1.46
C HIS A 106 6.42 -12.35 -1.78
N TYR A 107 5.67 -11.93 -0.77
CA TYR A 107 4.37 -11.30 -0.98
C TYR A 107 4.52 -9.99 -1.77
N TYR A 108 5.42 -9.11 -1.35
CA TYR A 108 5.72 -7.88 -2.08
C TYR A 108 6.13 -8.13 -3.54
N LYS A 109 7.06 -9.07 -3.77
CA LYS A 109 7.52 -9.42 -5.13
C LYS A 109 6.40 -10.01 -6.00
N ALA A 110 5.55 -10.86 -5.43
CA ALA A 110 4.43 -11.44 -6.16
C ALA A 110 3.40 -10.36 -6.56
N CYS A 111 3.05 -9.47 -5.64
CA CYS A 111 2.17 -8.34 -5.94
C CYS A 111 2.78 -7.40 -6.99
N ALA A 112 4.06 -7.06 -6.87
CA ALA A 112 4.75 -6.21 -7.85
C ALA A 112 4.70 -6.82 -9.27
N LYS A 113 4.87 -8.14 -9.38
CA LYS A 113 4.73 -8.86 -10.65
C LYS A 113 3.32 -8.75 -11.24
N GLU A 114 2.27 -9.01 -10.45
CA GLU A 114 0.89 -8.93 -10.94
C GLU A 114 0.49 -7.50 -11.35
N LEU A 115 1.01 -6.47 -10.66
CA LEU A 115 0.79 -5.07 -11.03
C LEU A 115 1.44 -4.74 -12.39
N ARG A 116 2.65 -5.25 -12.66
CA ARG A 116 3.34 -5.08 -13.96
C ARG A 116 2.59 -5.73 -15.10
N LYS A 117 2.13 -6.96 -14.91
CA LYS A 117 1.28 -7.68 -15.86
C LYS A 117 0.01 -6.89 -16.17
N THR A 118 -0.65 -6.37 -15.14
CA THR A 118 -1.86 -5.54 -15.29
C THR A 118 -1.57 -4.24 -16.02
N ALA A 119 -0.39 -3.66 -15.83
CA ALA A 119 0.07 -2.46 -16.53
C ALA A 119 0.59 -2.72 -17.96
N GLY A 120 0.49 -3.95 -18.47
CA GLY A 120 0.91 -4.35 -19.82
C GLY A 120 2.42 -4.32 -20.05
N LEU A 121 3.22 -4.63 -19.02
CA LEU A 121 4.68 -4.67 -19.10
C LEU A 121 5.28 -6.08 -19.29
N ASP A 122 4.45 -7.11 -19.44
CA ASP A 122 4.88 -8.50 -19.61
C ASP A 122 4.47 -9.07 -20.98
#